data_AF-A0A841G3P0-F1
#
_entry.id   AF-A0A841G3P0-F1
#
_cell.length_a   1.000
_cell.length_b   1.000
_cell.length_c   1.000
_cell.angle_alpha   90.00
_cell.angle_beta   90.00
_cell.angle_gamma   90.00
#
_symmetry.space_group_name_H-M   'P 1'
#
loop_
_entity.id
_entity.type
_entity.pdbx_description
1 polymer ?
#
loop_
_entity_poly.entity_id
_entity_poly.type
_entity_poly.pdbx_seq_one_letter_code
_entity_poly.pdbx_strand_id
1 'polypeptide(L)'
;MRNGRVLIYAGLPVVGAFAAGLVGAVLIGDGTYPSPFAAQDEIIGWLSGNAPAARLMSVTQLVSALALLVFGARLAESLRSRGSGAYAAVTQSAGVAAAVMLALSALLEWVAVRPDVLAAGWRRWRA
;
A
#
# COMPACT_ATOMS: atom_id res chain seq x y z
N MET A 1 13.37 27.41 -8.52
CA MET A 1 14.06 26.14 -8.15
C MET A 1 13.69 25.59 -6.76
N ARG A 2 13.22 26.40 -5.79
CA ARG A 2 12.94 25.96 -4.40
C ARG A 2 11.84 24.89 -4.24
N ASN A 3 10.83 24.88 -5.12
CA ASN A 3 9.70 23.93 -5.02
C ASN A 3 10.06 22.50 -5.45
N GLY A 4 11.09 22.30 -6.28
CA GLY A 4 11.47 20.97 -6.75
C GLY A 4 11.99 20.07 -5.63
N ARG A 5 12.79 20.64 -4.71
CA ARG A 5 13.32 19.89 -3.55
C ARG A 5 12.21 19.46 -2.60
N VAL A 6 11.21 20.31 -2.37
CA VAL A 6 10.05 19.99 -1.52
C VAL A 6 9.26 18.80 -2.08
N LEU A 7 9.08 18.73 -3.40
CA LEU A 7 8.39 17.62 -4.04
C LEU A 7 9.19 16.32 -3.95
N ILE A 8 10.52 16.37 -4.10
CA ILE A 8 11.39 15.20 -3.91
C ILE A 8 11.28 14.67 -2.48
N TYR A 9 11.39 15.55 -1.47
CA TYR A 9 11.28 15.14 -0.07
C TYR A 9 9.89 14.61 0.31
N ALA A 10 8.84 15.07 -0.37
CA ALA A 10 7.48 14.54 -0.18
C ALA A 10 7.24 13.22 -0.93
N GLY A 11 7.89 13.00 -2.08
CA GLY A 11 7.73 11.79 -2.89
C GLY A 11 8.62 10.62 -2.47
N LEU A 12 9.83 10.89 -1.96
CA LEU A 12 10.77 9.84 -1.53
C LEU A 12 10.16 8.89 -0.47
N PRO A 13 9.42 9.36 0.56
CA PRO A 13 8.80 8.47 1.53
C PRO A 13 7.73 7.55 0.91
N VAL A 14 7.06 7.96 -0.17
CA VAL A 14 6.07 7.13 -0.87
C VAL A 14 6.75 5.89 -1.44
N VAL A 15 7.77 6.10 -2.27
CA VAL A 15 8.51 5.03 -2.95
C VAL A 15 9.32 4.23 -1.93
N GLY A 16 9.98 4.92 -1.00
CA GLY A 16 10.82 4.32 0.03
C GLY A 16 10.04 3.37 0.94
N ALA A 17 8.88 3.79 1.46
CA ALA A 17 8.05 2.93 2.29
C ALA A 17 7.50 1.74 1.50
N PHE A 18 7.02 1.96 0.28
CA PHE A 18 6.49 0.88 -0.57
C PHE A 18 7.57 -0.17 -0.90
N ALA A 19 8.74 0.29 -1.32
CA ALA A 19 9.87 -0.59 -1.64
C ALA A 19 10.39 -1.32 -0.39
N ALA A 20 10.46 -0.65 0.76
CA ALA A 20 10.86 -1.28 2.02
C ALA A 20 9.87 -2.38 2.44
N GLY A 21 8.57 -2.18 2.21
CA GLY A 21 7.54 -3.19 2.42
C GLY A 21 7.74 -4.41 1.55
N LEU A 22 7.89 -4.19 0.24
CA LEU A 22 8.05 -5.26 -0.74
C LEU A 22 9.33 -6.06 -0.49
N VAL A 23 10.47 -5.38 -0.38
CA VAL A 23 11.76 -6.02 -0.14
C VAL A 23 11.79 -6.68 1.24
N GLY A 24 11.26 -6.01 2.27
CA GLY A 24 11.17 -6.57 3.61
C GLY A 24 10.31 -7.83 3.68
N ALA A 25 9.17 -7.85 2.99
CA ALA A 25 8.32 -9.03 2.92
C ALA A 25 9.01 -10.20 2.20
N VAL A 26 9.79 -9.94 1.15
CA VAL A 26 10.59 -10.96 0.44
C VAL A 26 11.73 -11.50 1.32
N LEU A 27 12.36 -10.65 2.13
CA LEU A 27 13.46 -11.06 2.99
C LEU A 27 13.02 -11.86 4.22
N ILE A 28 11.80 -11.62 4.70
CA ILE A 28 11.27 -12.24 5.93
C ILE A 28 10.31 -13.39 5.62
N GLY A 29 9.70 -13.38 4.44
CA GLY A 29 8.76 -14.42 4.02
C GLY A 29 9.47 -15.64 3.46
N ASP A 30 8.83 -16.79 3.63
CA ASP A 30 9.18 -18.05 3.01
C ASP A 30 8.38 -18.24 1.71
N GLY A 31 9.11 -18.52 0.63
CA GLY A 31 8.54 -18.79 -0.69
C GLY A 31 8.12 -17.53 -1.47
N THR A 32 7.52 -17.74 -2.63
CA THR A 32 7.07 -16.65 -3.51
C THR A 32 5.72 -16.11 -3.05
N TYR A 33 5.53 -14.79 -3.12
CA TYR A 33 4.21 -14.19 -2.88
C TYR A 33 3.19 -14.80 -3.86
N PRO A 34 2.04 -15.29 -3.39
CA PRO A 34 1.11 -16.02 -4.24
C PRO A 34 0.50 -15.11 -5.29
N SER A 35 0.20 -15.69 -6.46
CA SER A 35 -0.58 -15.00 -7.48
C SER A 35 -1.97 -14.65 -6.93
N PRO A 36 -2.55 -13.49 -7.29
CA PRO A 36 -3.94 -13.17 -6.93
C PRO A 36 -4.97 -14.13 -7.56
N PHE A 37 -4.55 -14.94 -8.53
CA PHE A 37 -5.35 -15.98 -9.17
C PHE A 37 -4.95 -17.40 -8.72
N ALA A 38 -4.08 -17.52 -7.71
CA ALA A 38 -3.71 -18.81 -7.13
C ALA A 38 -4.91 -19.48 -6.44
N ALA A 39 -4.78 -20.78 -6.19
CA ALA A 39 -5.79 -21.52 -5.46
C ALA A 39 -5.91 -20.96 -4.03
N GLN A 40 -7.12 -20.95 -3.48
CA GLN A 40 -7.37 -20.29 -2.19
C GLN A 40 -6.61 -20.95 -1.03
N ASP A 41 -6.38 -22.25 -1.08
CA ASP A 41 -5.56 -23.01 -0.13
C ASP A 41 -4.08 -22.59 -0.18
N GLU A 42 -3.54 -22.30 -1.36
CA GLU A 42 -2.20 -21.73 -1.54
C GLU A 42 -2.10 -20.34 -0.90
N ILE A 43 -3.10 -19.47 -1.14
CA ILE A 43 -3.14 -18.12 -0.56
C ILE A 43 -3.25 -18.18 0.97
N ILE A 44 -4.19 -18.97 1.50
CA ILE A 44 -4.39 -19.10 2.95
C ILE A 44 -3.16 -19.75 3.61
N GLY A 45 -2.60 -20.79 2.99
CA GLY A 45 -1.38 -21.45 3.44
C GLY A 45 -0.24 -20.46 3.56
N TRP A 46 0.01 -19.67 2.50
CA TRP A 46 1.03 -18.64 2.50
C TRP A 46 0.78 -17.58 3.59
N LEU A 47 -0.44 -17.02 3.68
CA LEU A 47 -0.78 -16.01 4.69
C LEU A 47 -0.62 -16.51 6.12
N SER A 48 -0.94 -17.78 6.37
CA SER A 48 -0.79 -18.39 7.70
C SER A 48 0.67 -18.63 8.08
N GLY A 49 1.52 -18.98 7.12
CA GLY A 49 2.96 -19.16 7.33
C GLY A 49 3.76 -17.84 7.35
N ASN A 50 3.28 -16.81 6.65
CA ASN A 50 4.00 -15.56 6.40
C ASN A 50 3.32 -14.33 7.03
N ALA A 51 2.56 -14.52 8.11
CA ALA A 51 1.87 -13.42 8.79
C ALA A 51 2.78 -12.24 9.18
N PRO A 52 4.04 -12.43 9.65
CA PRO A 52 4.95 -11.31 9.92
C PRO A 52 5.29 -10.50 8.66
N ALA A 53 5.55 -11.15 7.53
CA ALA A 53 5.87 -10.51 6.26
C ALA A 53 4.68 -9.68 5.75
N ALA A 54 3.48 -10.24 5.77
CA ALA A 54 2.25 -9.55 5.39
C ALA A 54 1.93 -8.35 6.32
N ARG A 55 2.21 -8.46 7.63
CA ARG A 55 2.07 -7.33 8.58
C ARG A 55 3.05 -6.20 8.29
N LEU A 56 4.30 -6.53 7.97
CA LEU A 56 5.29 -5.53 7.59
C LEU A 56 4.88 -4.81 6.30
N MET A 57 4.44 -5.58 5.29
CA MET A 57 3.97 -5.05 4.01
C MET A 57 2.76 -4.13 4.19
N SER A 58 1.76 -4.53 4.98
CA SER A 58 0.59 -3.70 5.25
C SER A 58 0.92 -2.41 6.02
N VAL A 59 1.78 -2.46 7.04
CA VAL A 59 2.20 -1.23 7.77
C VAL A 59 2.93 -0.26 6.85
N THR A 60 3.87 -0.76 6.06
CA THR A 60 4.67 0.07 5.14
C THR A 60 3.84 0.62 3.97
N GLN A 61 2.88 -0.14 3.44
CA GLN A 61 1.89 0.36 2.48
C GLN A 61 1.02 1.48 3.08
N LEU A 62 0.58 1.34 4.34
CA LEU A 62 -0.20 2.39 5.00
C LEU A 62 0.62 3.68 5.16
N VAL A 63 1.89 3.57 5.54
CA VAL A 63 2.82 4.71 5.59
C VAL A 63 2.99 5.33 4.19
N SER A 64 3.14 4.51 3.15
CA SER A 64 3.21 4.97 1.76
C SER A 64 1.93 5.71 1.32
N ALA A 65 0.76 5.23 1.73
CA ALA A 65 -0.52 5.88 1.45
C ALA A 65 -0.61 7.29 2.08
N LEU A 66 -0.19 7.43 3.33
CA LEU A 66 -0.13 8.74 4.02
C LEU A 66 0.86 9.69 3.34
N ALA A 67 2.03 9.18 2.97
CA ALA A 67 3.02 9.97 2.21
C ALA A 67 2.47 10.40 0.84
N LEU A 68 1.73 9.52 0.15
CA LEU A 68 1.14 9.81 -1.16
C LEU A 68 0.09 10.92 -1.06
N LEU A 69 -0.71 10.92 0.00
CA LEU A 69 -1.69 11.98 0.26
C LEU A 69 -1.00 13.35 0.41
N VAL A 70 0.09 13.41 1.19
CA VAL A 70 0.88 14.62 1.37
C VAL A 70 1.54 15.06 0.06
N PHE A 71 2.15 14.13 -0.67
CA PHE A 71 2.79 14.39 -1.95
C PHE A 71 1.79 14.94 -2.98
N GLY A 72 0.64 14.29 -3.14
CA GLY A 72 -0.42 14.70 -4.06
C GLY A 72 -0.93 16.11 -3.75
N ALA A 73 -1.15 16.43 -2.47
CA ALA A 73 -1.55 17.77 -2.04
C ALA A 73 -0.48 18.84 -2.38
N ARG A 74 0.80 18.56 -2.11
CA ARG A 74 1.90 19.48 -2.42
C ARG A 74 2.11 19.66 -3.93
N LEU A 75 1.95 18.58 -4.71
CA LEU A 75 2.05 18.64 -6.16
C LEU A 75 0.89 19.46 -6.75
N ALA A 76 -0.33 19.23 -6.29
CA ALA A 76 -1.49 20.02 -6.70
C ALA A 76 -1.33 21.52 -6.38
N GLU A 77 -0.82 21.87 -5.20
CA GLU A 77 -0.49 23.26 -4.83
C GLU A 77 0.58 23.86 -5.77
N SER A 78 1.63 23.09 -6.07
CA SER A 78 2.66 23.52 -7.02
C SER A 78 2.12 23.69 -8.45
N LEU A 79 1.07 22.97 -8.83
CA LEU A 79 0.41 23.14 -10.14
C LEU A 79 -0.52 24.35 -10.14
N ARG A 80 -1.29 24.58 -9.06
CA ARG A 80 -2.15 25.77 -8.90
C ARG A 80 -1.32 27.05 -8.99
N SER A 81 -0.20 27.12 -8.28
CA SER A 81 0.71 28.28 -8.32
C SER A 81 1.35 28.56 -9.69
N ARG A 82 1.29 27.61 -10.64
CA ARG A 82 1.77 27.77 -12.02
C ARG A 82 0.65 28.10 -13.02
N GLY A 83 -0.57 28.33 -12.55
CA GLY A 83 -1.74 28.57 -13.41
C GLY A 83 -2.36 27.29 -14.00
N SER A 84 -1.89 26.11 -13.61
CA SER A 84 -2.36 24.81 -14.10
C SER A 84 -3.54 24.27 -13.27
N GLY A 85 -4.59 25.07 -13.10
CA GLY A 85 -5.71 24.77 -12.19
C GLY A 85 -6.42 23.43 -12.47
N ALA A 86 -6.71 23.13 -13.75
CA ALA A 86 -7.34 21.87 -14.14
C ALA A 86 -6.47 20.64 -13.79
N TYR A 87 -5.16 20.71 -14.08
CA TYR A 87 -4.21 19.64 -13.73
C TYR A 87 -4.06 19.47 -12.23
N ALA A 88 -4.13 20.56 -11.45
CA ALA A 88 -4.09 20.48 -10.01
C ALA A 88 -5.31 19.75 -9.43
N ALA A 89 -6.51 20.01 -9.95
CA ALA A 89 -7.73 19.34 -9.52
C ALA A 89 -7.68 17.82 -9.80
N VAL A 90 -7.22 17.43 -10.99
CA VAL A 90 -7.00 16.02 -11.34
C VAL A 90 -5.95 15.38 -10.45
N THR A 91 -4.82 16.07 -10.23
CA THR A 91 -3.73 15.56 -9.36
C THR A 91 -4.20 15.33 -7.93
N GLN A 92 -4.99 16.25 -7.38
CA GLN A 92 -5.51 16.12 -6.03
C GLN A 92 -6.53 14.99 -5.91
N SER A 93 -7.51 14.92 -6.81
CA SER A 93 -8.53 13.86 -6.79
C SER A 93 -7.93 12.47 -7.03
N ALA A 94 -7.05 12.34 -8.02
CA ALA A 94 -6.35 11.09 -8.29
C ALA A 94 -5.42 10.69 -7.15
N GLY A 95 -4.69 11.64 -6.56
CA GLY A 95 -3.82 11.39 -5.41
C GLY A 95 -4.59 10.91 -4.18
N VAL A 96 -5.74 11.52 -3.88
CA VAL A 96 -6.63 11.09 -2.80
C VAL A 96 -7.19 9.69 -3.07
N ALA A 97 -7.71 9.44 -4.28
CA ALA A 97 -8.26 8.13 -4.65
C ALA A 97 -7.19 7.02 -4.55
N ALA A 98 -5.98 7.28 -5.05
CA ALA A 98 -4.87 6.34 -4.97
C ALA A 98 -4.43 6.08 -3.53
N ALA A 99 -4.33 7.12 -2.70
CA ALA A 99 -3.99 6.97 -1.28
C ALA A 99 -5.06 6.16 -0.52
N VAL A 100 -6.34 6.40 -0.80
CA VAL A 100 -7.45 5.62 -0.21
C VAL A 100 -7.38 4.16 -0.63
N MET A 101 -7.17 3.87 -1.92
CA MET A 101 -7.05 2.49 -2.39
C MET A 101 -5.84 1.77 -1.78
N LEU A 102 -4.70 2.45 -1.67
CA LEU A 102 -3.51 1.89 -1.04
C LEU A 102 -3.72 1.64 0.47
N ALA A 103 -4.40 2.54 1.17
CA ALA A 103 -4.75 2.33 2.58
C ALA A 103 -5.74 1.17 2.76
N LEU A 104 -6.74 1.04 1.89
CA LEU A 104 -7.66 -0.09 1.91
C LEU A 104 -6.94 -1.42 1.65
N SER A 105 -6.02 -1.44 0.68
CA SER A 105 -5.17 -2.61 0.42
C SER A 105 -4.40 -3.03 1.67
N ALA A 106 -3.72 -2.07 2.32
CA ALA A 106 -2.99 -2.30 3.56
C ALA A 106 -3.89 -2.85 4.68
N LEU A 107 -5.08 -2.28 4.86
CA LEU A 107 -6.03 -2.73 5.88
C LEU A 107 -6.56 -4.14 5.60
N LEU A 108 -6.86 -4.45 4.34
CA LEU A 108 -7.31 -5.78 3.93
C LEU A 108 -6.22 -6.83 4.18
N GLU A 109 -4.98 -6.54 3.80
CA GLU A 109 -3.83 -7.42 4.04
C GLU A 109 -3.59 -7.62 5.55
N TRP A 110 -3.69 -6.57 6.35
CA TRP A 110 -3.60 -6.65 7.81
C TRP A 110 -4.69 -7.53 8.43
N VAL A 111 -5.93 -7.40 7.94
CA VAL A 111 -7.07 -8.18 8.42
C VAL A 111 -6.96 -9.63 7.97
N ALA A 112 -6.50 -9.88 6.74
CA ALA A 112 -6.39 -11.22 6.16
C ALA A 112 -5.47 -12.15 6.96
N VAL A 113 -4.44 -11.60 7.62
CA VAL A 113 -3.51 -12.37 8.47
C VAL A 113 -3.92 -12.46 9.94
N ARG A 114 -5.15 -12.07 10.29
CA ARG A 114 -5.68 -12.33 11.63
C ARG A 114 -6.04 -13.81 11.79
N PRO A 115 -5.67 -14.44 12.92
CA PRO A 115 -5.97 -15.86 13.17
C PRO A 115 -7.46 -16.18 13.03
N ASP A 116 -8.34 -15.31 13.54
CA ASP A 116 -9.80 -15.52 13.49
C ASP A 116 -10.35 -15.53 12.06
N VAL A 117 -9.80 -14.68 11.20
CA VAL A 117 -10.18 -14.55 9.79
C VAL A 117 -9.69 -15.75 9.00
N LEU A 118 -8.43 -16.15 9.19
CA LEU A 118 -7.87 -17.36 8.59
C LEU A 118 -8.66 -18.60 9.03
N ALA A 119 -9.01 -18.72 10.31
CA ALA A 119 -9.81 -19.82 10.83
C ALA A 119 -11.25 -19.83 10.28
N ALA A 120 -11.88 -18.67 10.12
CA ALA A 120 -13.20 -18.55 9.50
C ALA A 120 -13.18 -18.92 8.02
N GLY A 121 -12.15 -18.48 7.28
CA GLY A 121 -11.90 -18.88 5.90
C GLY A 121 -11.80 -20.41 5.77
N TRP A 122 -10.99 -21.04 6.61
CA TRP A 122 -10.85 -22.50 6.65
C TRP A 122 -12.16 -23.25 6.94
N ARG A 123 -12.98 -22.76 7.88
CA ARG A 123 -14.25 -23.41 8.24
C ARG A 123 -15.26 -23.40 7.11
N ARG A 124 -15.32 -22.34 6.31
CA ARG A 124 -16.32 -22.18 5.25
C ARG A 124 -16.17 -23.20 4.12
N TRP A 125 -15.00 -23.80 3.95
CA TRP A 125 -14.70 -24.72 2.84
C TRP A 125 -14.69 -26.20 3.22
N ARG A 126 -14.75 -26.54 4.51
CA ARG A 126 -14.92 -27.93 4.96
C ARG A 126 -16.38 -28.32 5.16
N ALA A 127 -17.31 -27.37 5.04
CA ALA A 127 -18.75 -27.56 5.07
C ALA A 127 -19.29 -27.65 3.65
#